data_AF-A0A8B2HZI6-F1
#
_entry.id   AF-A0A8B2HZI6-F1
#
_cell.length_a   1.000
_cell.length_b   1.000
_cell.length_c   1.000
_cell.angle_alpha   90.00
_cell.angle_beta   90.00
_cell.angle_gamma   90.00
#
_symmetry.space_group_name_H-M   'P 1'
#
loop_
_entity.id
_entity.type
_entity.pdbx_description
1 polymer ?
#
loop_
_entity_poly.entity_id
_entity_poly.type
_entity_poly.pdbx_seq_one_letter_code
_entity_poly.pdbx_strand_id
1 'polypeptide(L)'
;MSTVQKQKEQSLTTEIDTPEGIVNFLEKRNGLYSKDYTSRYSVTELVGCQRKSLYKQLEVPQEELLEDTTLESMWATVRGDFLHNMTYAYKWREMDIEHYVPLENGKVATLAGRLDMYDWKTKTIIDLKTTKFVRWQIKQGFLPKPEHILQLQCYDTMFSDYMPVENLNIVYADMSDIVTYKVQKRDMTDWIKTRVQEIETAKDSNTIPKGEVSGLCKYCRYQTRCFDAGDGLTDKPLSTPKSKEASE
;
A
#
# COMPACT_ATOMS: atom_id res chain seq x y z
N MET A 1 21.25 -26.21 48.88
CA MET A 1 21.56 -25.68 47.53
C MET A 1 20.28 -25.23 46.80
N SER A 2 19.46 -24.35 47.40
CA SER A 2 18.14 -23.98 46.81
C SER A 2 17.84 -22.47 46.83
N THR A 3 18.54 -21.69 47.65
CA THR A 3 18.32 -20.24 47.75
C THR A 3 19.18 -19.42 46.79
N VAL A 4 20.36 -19.93 46.39
CA VAL A 4 21.30 -19.21 45.51
C VAL A 4 20.86 -19.23 44.03
N GLN A 5 20.07 -20.22 43.60
CA GLN A 5 19.53 -20.26 42.23
C GLN A 5 18.36 -19.30 42.01
N LYS A 6 17.43 -19.17 42.98
CA LYS A 6 16.29 -18.24 42.87
C LYS A 6 16.69 -16.77 42.82
N GLN A 7 17.74 -16.37 43.55
CA GLN A 7 18.23 -14.97 43.53
C GLN A 7 18.95 -14.62 42.21
N LYS A 8 19.47 -15.61 41.48
CA LYS A 8 20.23 -15.39 40.24
C LYS A 8 19.32 -15.26 39.00
N GLU A 9 18.10 -15.76 39.07
CA GLU A 9 17.11 -15.66 37.99
C GLU A 9 16.40 -14.30 37.98
N GLN A 10 16.06 -13.75 39.15
CA GLN A 10 15.43 -12.41 39.26
C GLN A 10 16.34 -11.27 38.79
N SER A 11 17.66 -11.46 38.72
CA SER A 11 18.59 -10.45 38.23
C SER A 11 18.79 -10.44 36.71
N LEU A 12 18.18 -11.39 35.98
CA LEU A 12 18.31 -11.50 34.52
C LEU A 12 17.11 -10.92 33.76
N THR A 13 16.03 -10.58 34.46
CA THR A 13 14.79 -10.11 33.86
C THR A 13 14.29 -8.89 34.61
N THR A 14 14.07 -7.80 33.88
CA THR A 14 13.35 -6.63 34.38
C THR A 14 11.95 -6.64 33.82
N GLU A 15 10.97 -6.44 34.69
CA GLU A 15 9.62 -6.10 34.25
C GLU A 15 9.67 -4.77 33.49
N ILE A 16 9.10 -4.77 32.29
CA ILE A 16 8.98 -3.59 31.44
C ILE A 16 7.50 -3.39 31.14
N ASP A 17 7.13 -2.15 30.82
CA ASP A 17 5.78 -1.86 30.34
C ASP A 17 5.45 -2.70 29.10
N THR A 18 4.18 -3.11 29.00
CA THR A 18 3.71 -3.85 27.84
C THR A 18 3.85 -2.97 26.59
N PRO A 19 4.45 -3.48 25.48
CA PRO A 19 4.55 -2.72 24.25
C PRO A 19 3.21 -2.14 23.80
N GLU A 20 3.20 -0.85 23.45
CA GLU A 20 1.98 -0.10 23.11
C GLU A 20 1.16 -0.77 21.99
N GLY A 21 1.83 -1.42 21.03
CA GLY A 21 1.16 -2.19 19.97
C GLY A 21 0.29 -3.33 20.48
N ILE A 22 0.69 -4.01 21.56
CA ILE A 22 -0.10 -5.07 22.19
C ILE A 22 -1.31 -4.46 22.90
N VAL A 23 -1.13 -3.34 23.61
CA VAL A 23 -2.21 -2.63 24.29
C VAL A 23 -3.25 -2.14 23.26
N ASN A 24 -2.81 -1.45 22.21
CA ASN A 24 -3.67 -0.97 21.12
C ASN A 24 -4.44 -2.11 20.44
N PHE A 25 -3.80 -3.27 20.22
CA PHE A 25 -4.47 -4.44 19.65
C PHE A 25 -5.60 -4.96 20.56
N LEU A 26 -5.33 -5.06 21.86
CA LEU A 26 -6.31 -5.54 22.85
C LEU A 26 -7.46 -4.55 23.04
N GLU A 27 -7.18 -3.24 23.05
CA GLU A 27 -8.18 -2.18 23.08
C GLU A 27 -9.13 -2.27 21.88
N LYS A 28 -8.58 -2.34 20.65
CA LYS A 28 -9.37 -2.52 19.41
C LYS A 28 -10.28 -3.75 19.49
N ARG A 29 -9.78 -4.89 19.99
CA ARG A 29 -10.56 -6.13 20.12
C ARG A 29 -11.68 -6.03 21.15
N ASN A 30 -11.53 -5.17 22.15
CA ASN A 30 -12.55 -4.86 23.16
C ASN A 30 -13.45 -3.68 22.78
N GLY A 31 -13.38 -3.20 21.53
CA GLY A 31 -14.19 -2.08 21.04
C GLY A 31 -13.79 -0.71 21.59
N LEU A 32 -12.63 -0.60 22.23
CA LEU A 32 -12.06 0.66 22.68
C LEU A 32 -11.22 1.23 21.52
N TYR A 33 -11.74 2.27 20.87
CA TYR A 33 -11.04 2.98 19.81
C TYR A 33 -10.51 4.31 20.36
N SER A 34 -9.20 4.41 20.55
CA SER A 34 -8.55 5.62 21.11
C SER A 34 -8.40 6.78 20.12
N LYS A 35 -8.64 6.55 18.82
CA LYS A 35 -8.52 7.56 17.74
C LYS A 35 -9.68 7.43 16.76
N ASP A 36 -10.11 8.55 16.19
CA ASP A 36 -11.12 8.60 15.13
C ASP A 36 -10.51 8.05 13.83
N TYR A 37 -10.63 6.73 13.61
CA TYR A 37 -10.01 6.02 12.47
C TYR A 37 -10.75 6.23 11.14
N THR A 38 -11.61 7.25 11.01
CA THR A 38 -12.43 7.48 9.81
C THR A 38 -11.62 7.78 8.55
N SER A 39 -10.36 8.18 8.69
CA SER A 39 -9.46 8.48 7.56
C SER A 39 -8.29 7.48 7.50
N ARG A 40 -8.52 6.35 6.84
CA ARG A 40 -7.53 5.28 6.63
C ARG A 40 -7.19 5.11 5.15
N TYR A 41 -5.89 5.12 4.85
CA TYR A 41 -5.33 5.04 3.51
C TYR A 41 -4.38 3.85 3.40
N SER A 42 -4.25 3.26 2.21
CA SER A 42 -3.13 2.35 1.91
C SER A 42 -2.00 3.06 1.17
N VAL A 43 -0.76 2.58 1.30
CA VAL A 43 0.37 3.11 0.50
C VAL A 43 0.07 3.03 -1.00
N THR A 44 -0.52 1.94 -1.46
CA THR A 44 -0.91 1.75 -2.87
C THR A 44 -1.95 2.78 -3.35
N GLU A 45 -2.87 3.20 -2.49
CA GLU A 45 -3.79 4.31 -2.81
C GLU A 45 -3.04 5.63 -2.94
N LEU A 46 -2.11 5.91 -2.02
CA LEU A 46 -1.44 7.20 -1.95
C LEU A 46 -0.52 7.46 -3.15
N VAL A 47 0.18 6.43 -3.62
CA VAL A 47 1.06 6.48 -4.80
C VAL A 47 0.31 6.41 -6.14
N GLY A 48 -0.99 6.09 -6.11
CA GLY A 48 -1.88 6.13 -7.26
C GLY A 48 -2.52 7.50 -7.47
N CYS A 49 -3.57 7.56 -8.30
CA CYS A 49 -4.29 8.80 -8.58
C CYS A 49 -5.10 9.30 -7.38
N GLN A 50 -4.94 10.58 -6.96
CA GLN A 50 -5.72 11.14 -5.83
C GLN A 50 -7.21 11.08 -6.03
N ARG A 51 -7.69 11.34 -7.25
CA ARG A 51 -9.12 11.29 -7.53
C ARG A 51 -9.68 9.88 -7.30
N LYS A 52 -8.94 8.85 -7.69
CA LYS A 52 -9.30 7.44 -7.41
C LYS A 52 -9.33 7.18 -5.90
N SER A 53 -8.35 7.69 -5.17
CA SER A 53 -8.27 7.55 -3.72
C SER A 53 -9.43 8.27 -3.03
N LEU A 54 -9.76 9.49 -3.45
CA LEU A 54 -10.95 10.21 -2.97
C LEU A 54 -12.24 9.42 -3.22
N TYR A 55 -12.47 8.92 -4.44
CA TYR A 55 -13.67 8.12 -4.73
C TYR A 55 -13.77 6.89 -3.84
N LYS A 56 -12.65 6.24 -3.53
CA LYS A 56 -12.63 5.13 -2.58
C LYS A 56 -13.01 5.59 -1.17
N GLN A 57 -12.45 6.71 -0.70
CA GLN A 57 -12.77 7.27 0.62
C GLN A 57 -14.22 7.76 0.75
N LEU A 58 -14.83 8.18 -0.36
CA LEU A 58 -16.24 8.57 -0.43
C LEU A 58 -17.17 7.37 -0.68
N GLU A 59 -16.63 6.14 -0.67
CA GLU A 59 -17.38 4.90 -0.93
C GLU A 59 -18.18 4.93 -2.24
N VAL A 60 -17.65 5.61 -3.26
CA VAL A 60 -18.26 5.64 -4.59
C VAL A 60 -18.28 4.20 -5.13
N PRO A 61 -19.42 3.70 -5.63
CA PRO A 61 -19.49 2.35 -6.17
C PRO A 61 -18.48 2.12 -7.31
N GLN A 62 -17.79 0.98 -7.25
CA GLN A 62 -16.86 0.57 -8.30
C GLN A 62 -17.62 0.08 -9.53
N GLU A 63 -17.14 0.51 -10.70
CA GLU A 63 -17.56 0.05 -12.02
C GLU A 63 -16.90 -1.30 -12.36
N GLU A 64 -17.52 -2.06 -13.25
CA GLU A 64 -16.95 -3.28 -13.81
C GLU A 64 -16.11 -2.95 -15.04
N LEU A 65 -14.88 -3.43 -15.07
CA LEU A 65 -14.01 -3.31 -16.23
C LEU A 65 -14.36 -4.39 -17.25
N LEU A 66 -14.43 -4.03 -18.53
CA LEU A 66 -14.65 -5.01 -19.60
C LEU A 66 -13.58 -6.11 -19.62
N GLU A 67 -12.34 -5.76 -19.27
CA GLU A 67 -11.19 -6.67 -19.20
C GLU A 67 -11.19 -7.61 -17.99
N ASP A 68 -11.93 -7.31 -16.91
CA ASP A 68 -12.03 -8.16 -15.70
C ASP A 68 -12.76 -9.47 -15.99
N THR A 69 -13.48 -9.55 -17.11
CA THR A 69 -14.18 -10.78 -17.57
C THR A 69 -13.27 -11.74 -18.35
N THR A 70 -12.03 -11.33 -18.65
CA THR A 70 -11.12 -12.13 -19.47
C THR A 70 -10.33 -13.16 -18.66
N LEU A 71 -10.09 -14.34 -19.24
CA LEU A 71 -9.22 -15.36 -18.62
C LEU A 71 -7.79 -14.81 -18.38
N GLU A 72 -7.34 -13.89 -19.22
CA GLU A 72 -6.02 -13.28 -19.13
C GLU A 72 -5.84 -12.43 -17.87
N SER A 73 -6.85 -11.64 -17.48
CA SER A 73 -6.81 -10.82 -16.27
C SER A 73 -6.87 -11.69 -15.02
N MET A 74 -7.74 -12.70 -14.99
CA MET A 74 -7.79 -13.70 -13.92
C MET A 74 -6.45 -14.42 -13.74
N TRP A 75 -5.80 -14.81 -14.84
CA TRP A 75 -4.49 -15.46 -14.81
C TRP A 75 -3.37 -14.53 -14.31
N ALA A 76 -3.47 -13.22 -14.56
CA ALA A 76 -2.52 -12.26 -14.03
C ALA A 76 -2.52 -12.22 -12.50
N THR A 77 -3.70 -12.18 -11.88
CA THR A 77 -3.87 -12.23 -10.42
C THR A 77 -3.32 -13.53 -9.83
N VAL A 78 -3.71 -14.67 -10.40
CA VAL A 78 -3.24 -15.99 -9.92
C VAL A 78 -1.72 -16.12 -9.96
N ARG A 79 -1.07 -15.61 -11.02
CA ARG A 79 0.41 -15.59 -11.10
C ARG A 79 1.03 -14.68 -10.04
N GLY A 80 0.42 -13.52 -9.78
CA GLY A 80 0.82 -12.62 -8.70
C GLY A 80 0.83 -13.36 -7.37
N ASP A 81 -0.32 -13.93 -7.00
CA ASP A 81 -0.49 -14.65 -5.74
C ASP A 81 0.47 -15.84 -5.61
N PHE A 82 0.69 -16.59 -6.71
CA PHE A 82 1.66 -17.68 -6.71
C PHE A 82 3.09 -17.20 -6.42
N LEU A 83 3.52 -16.08 -7.03
CA LEU A 83 4.86 -15.55 -6.78
C LEU A 83 5.00 -15.00 -5.36
N HIS A 84 3.98 -14.31 -4.82
CA HIS A 84 3.97 -13.90 -3.42
C HIS A 84 4.04 -15.12 -2.50
N ASN A 85 3.34 -16.22 -2.82
CA ASN A 85 3.43 -17.46 -2.04
C ASN A 85 4.83 -18.10 -2.06
N MET A 86 5.63 -17.91 -3.12
CA MET A 86 7.01 -18.40 -3.15
C MET A 86 7.89 -17.72 -2.09
N THR A 87 7.55 -16.52 -1.62
CA THR A 87 8.30 -15.86 -0.53
C THR A 87 8.26 -16.64 0.77
N TYR A 88 7.17 -17.38 1.03
CA TYR A 88 7.05 -18.23 2.22
C TYR A 88 8.12 -19.33 2.26
N ALA A 89 8.58 -19.82 1.10
CA ALA A 89 9.63 -20.83 1.02
C ALA A 89 10.98 -20.34 1.58
N TYR A 90 11.22 -19.02 1.55
CA TYR A 90 12.46 -18.41 2.03
C TYR A 90 12.36 -17.93 3.50
N LYS A 91 11.29 -18.28 4.23
CA LYS A 91 10.97 -17.77 5.58
C LYS A 91 10.90 -16.24 5.67
N TRP A 92 10.72 -15.58 4.53
CA TRP A 92 10.45 -14.16 4.48
C TRP A 92 9.03 -13.93 5.00
N ARG A 93 8.87 -12.89 5.82
CA ARG A 93 7.58 -12.57 6.43
C ARG A 93 7.10 -11.26 5.84
N GLU A 94 5.85 -11.27 5.38
CA GLU A 94 5.12 -10.05 5.13
C GLU A 94 4.97 -9.30 6.45
N MET A 95 5.09 -7.97 6.41
CA MET A 95 5.05 -7.13 7.61
C MET A 95 4.07 -6.00 7.40
N ASP A 96 3.05 -5.94 8.27
CA ASP A 96 2.10 -4.84 8.31
C ASP A 96 2.66 -3.68 9.15
N ILE A 97 2.29 -2.45 8.78
CA ILE A 97 2.60 -1.25 9.53
C ILE A 97 1.46 -0.24 9.46
N GLU A 98 1.28 0.50 10.55
CA GLU A 98 0.43 1.69 10.61
C GLU A 98 1.33 2.89 10.89
N HIS A 99 1.22 3.92 10.05
CA HIS A 99 1.90 5.19 10.22
C HIS A 99 0.85 6.29 10.41
N TYR A 100 1.02 7.12 11.44
CA TYR A 100 0.04 8.14 11.82
C TYR A 100 0.42 9.50 11.23
N VAL A 101 -0.47 10.08 10.44
CA VAL A 101 -0.24 11.34 9.72
C VAL A 101 -1.03 12.46 10.39
N PRO A 102 -0.38 13.40 11.10
CA PRO A 102 -1.06 14.56 11.67
C PRO A 102 -1.50 15.54 10.57
N LEU A 103 -2.77 15.94 10.60
CA LEU A 103 -3.39 16.85 9.63
C LEU A 103 -3.50 18.28 10.17
N GLU A 104 -3.69 19.23 9.28
CA GLU A 104 -3.78 20.66 9.63
C GLU A 104 -5.02 21.00 10.47
N ASN A 105 -6.11 20.24 10.31
CA ASN A 105 -7.35 20.37 11.08
C ASN A 105 -7.27 19.74 12.49
N GLY A 106 -6.10 19.27 12.92
CA GLY A 106 -5.88 18.62 14.21
C GLY A 106 -6.31 17.15 14.26
N LYS A 107 -6.88 16.59 13.19
CA LYS A 107 -7.16 15.16 13.07
C LYS A 107 -5.88 14.38 12.77
N VAL A 108 -5.93 13.06 12.95
CA VAL A 108 -4.83 12.15 12.61
C VAL A 108 -5.36 11.08 11.66
N ALA A 109 -4.79 11.02 10.46
CA ALA A 109 -5.08 9.95 9.51
C ALA A 109 -4.14 8.75 9.72
N THR A 110 -4.58 7.57 9.29
CA THR A 110 -3.77 6.34 9.33
C THR A 110 -3.36 5.94 7.92
N LEU A 111 -2.05 5.86 7.68
CA LEU A 111 -1.48 5.23 6.49
C LEU A 111 -1.09 3.78 6.82
N ALA A 112 -1.73 2.83 6.17
CA ALA A 112 -1.46 1.40 6.31
C ALA A 112 -0.55 0.91 5.18
N GLY A 113 0.48 0.15 5.53
CA GLY A 113 1.40 -0.48 4.59
C GLY A 113 1.54 -1.96 4.88
N ARG A 114 1.86 -2.74 3.85
CA ARG A 114 2.21 -4.15 3.95
C ARG A 114 3.42 -4.41 3.08
N LEU A 115 4.55 -4.76 3.71
CA LEU A 115 5.75 -5.16 3.00
C LEU A 115 5.56 -6.57 2.45
N ASP A 116 5.94 -6.77 1.18
CA ASP A 116 6.08 -8.11 0.63
C ASP A 116 7.21 -8.86 1.32
N MET A 117 8.36 -8.18 1.49
CA MET A 117 9.54 -8.80 2.06
C MET A 117 10.50 -7.80 2.72
N TYR A 118 11.12 -8.26 3.81
CA TYR A 118 12.31 -7.66 4.42
C TYR A 118 13.41 -8.72 4.65
N ASP A 119 14.59 -8.48 4.09
CA ASP A 119 15.80 -9.27 4.36
C ASP A 119 16.61 -8.64 5.50
N TRP A 120 16.58 -9.26 6.68
CA TRP A 120 17.26 -8.77 7.88
C TRP A 120 18.78 -8.81 7.78
N LYS A 121 19.38 -9.66 6.94
CA LYS A 121 20.83 -9.79 6.81
C LYS A 121 21.42 -8.58 6.08
N THR A 122 20.73 -8.16 5.03
CA THR A 122 21.14 -7.04 4.18
C THR A 122 20.37 -5.75 4.48
N LYS A 123 19.44 -5.81 5.45
CA LYS A 123 18.54 -4.73 5.85
C LYS A 123 17.80 -4.14 4.64
N THR A 124 17.25 -5.03 3.81
CA THR A 124 16.67 -4.68 2.51
C THR A 124 15.17 -4.84 2.52
N ILE A 125 14.43 -3.79 2.19
CA ILE A 125 13.01 -3.90 1.83
C ILE A 125 12.92 -4.31 0.36
N ILE A 126 12.12 -5.34 0.07
CA ILE A 126 11.95 -5.85 -1.28
C ILE A 126 10.46 -5.86 -1.64
N ASP A 127 10.13 -5.19 -2.74
CA ASP A 127 8.80 -5.15 -3.33
C ASP A 127 8.77 -6.03 -4.58
N LEU A 128 7.86 -7.00 -4.61
CA LEU A 128 7.74 -8.00 -5.66
C LEU A 128 6.65 -7.60 -6.64
N LYS A 129 6.99 -7.60 -7.92
CA LYS A 129 6.08 -7.19 -8.99
C LYS A 129 6.08 -8.23 -10.11
N THR A 130 4.92 -8.82 -10.35
CA THR A 130 4.70 -9.69 -11.52
C THR A 130 4.27 -8.88 -12.73
N THR A 131 4.82 -9.20 -13.90
CA THR A 131 4.40 -8.58 -15.16
C THR A 131 4.65 -9.53 -16.34
N LYS A 132 4.41 -9.09 -17.57
CA LYS A 132 4.70 -9.85 -18.79
C LYS A 132 5.87 -9.23 -19.54
N PHE A 133 6.75 -10.05 -20.12
CA PHE A 133 7.83 -9.58 -20.99
C PHE A 133 8.75 -8.56 -20.31
N VAL A 134 9.23 -8.89 -19.10
CA VAL A 134 10.07 -8.01 -18.25
C VAL A 134 11.21 -7.40 -19.06
N ARG A 135 11.99 -8.22 -19.79
CA ARG A 135 13.12 -7.74 -20.60
C ARG A 135 12.71 -6.79 -21.71
N TRP A 136 11.58 -7.03 -22.35
CA TRP A 136 11.07 -6.15 -23.39
C TRP A 136 10.64 -4.80 -22.80
N GLN A 137 9.88 -4.81 -21.69
CA GLN A 137 9.45 -3.58 -21.03
C GLN A 137 10.62 -2.72 -20.56
N ILE A 138 11.70 -3.35 -20.06
CA ILE A 138 12.94 -2.64 -19.71
C ILE A 138 13.58 -1.99 -20.94
N LYS A 139 13.69 -2.72 -22.05
CA LYS A 139 14.24 -2.18 -23.30
C LYS A 139 13.44 -1.00 -23.84
N GLN A 140 12.14 -0.98 -23.61
CA GLN A 140 11.24 0.11 -24.00
C GLN A 140 11.18 1.25 -22.97
N GLY A 141 11.87 1.12 -21.82
CA GLY A 141 11.86 2.15 -20.77
C GLY A 141 10.57 2.21 -19.95
N PHE A 142 9.73 1.17 -19.97
CA PHE A 142 8.50 1.11 -19.16
C PHE A 142 8.75 0.68 -17.70
N LEU A 143 9.90 0.04 -17.43
CA LEU A 143 10.32 -0.37 -16.08
C LEU A 143 11.64 0.30 -15.71
N PRO A 144 11.85 0.66 -14.43
CA PRO A 144 10.92 0.51 -13.31
C PRO A 144 9.77 1.54 -13.34
N LYS A 145 8.60 1.17 -12.83
CA LYS A 145 7.46 2.11 -12.77
C LYS A 145 7.62 3.14 -11.64
N PRO A 146 7.31 4.42 -11.87
CA PRO A 146 7.41 5.46 -10.82
C PRO A 146 6.61 5.15 -9.56
N GLU A 147 5.40 4.60 -9.68
CA GLU A 147 4.53 4.26 -8.55
C GLU A 147 5.13 3.15 -7.66
N HIS A 148 5.90 2.22 -8.22
CA HIS A 148 6.59 1.18 -7.45
C HIS A 148 7.79 1.76 -6.68
N ILE A 149 8.49 2.72 -7.29
CA ILE A 149 9.57 3.46 -6.63
C ILE A 149 9.00 4.24 -5.42
N LEU A 150 7.92 4.98 -5.64
CA LEU A 150 7.24 5.73 -4.58
C LEU A 150 6.75 4.81 -3.46
N GLN A 151 6.17 3.65 -3.80
CA GLN A 151 5.70 2.67 -2.83
C GLN A 151 6.82 2.23 -1.88
N LEU A 152 8.00 1.87 -2.42
CA LEU A 152 9.16 1.51 -1.60
C LEU A 152 9.69 2.67 -0.77
N GLN A 153 9.72 3.89 -1.30
CA GLN A 153 10.18 5.07 -0.55
C GLN A 153 9.23 5.42 0.60
N CYS A 154 7.91 5.25 0.41
CA CYS A 154 6.94 5.37 1.49
C CYS A 154 7.19 4.30 2.56
N TYR A 155 7.42 3.04 2.17
CA TYR A 155 7.75 1.99 3.11
C TYR A 155 9.05 2.26 3.88
N ASP A 156 10.10 2.73 3.21
CA ASP A 156 11.34 3.15 3.88
C ASP A 156 11.07 4.18 4.98
N THR A 157 10.28 5.21 4.66
CA THR A 157 9.90 6.27 5.61
C THR A 157 9.10 5.71 6.79
N MET A 158 8.14 4.83 6.52
CA MET A 158 7.28 4.25 7.57
C MET A 158 8.05 3.29 8.48
N PHE A 159 8.98 2.50 7.94
CA PHE A 159 9.65 1.43 8.69
C PHE A 159 10.98 1.82 9.32
N SER A 160 11.66 2.87 8.83
CA SER A 160 13.01 3.24 9.28
C SER A 160 13.10 3.53 10.79
N ASP A 161 11.99 3.94 11.41
CA ASP A 161 11.93 4.19 12.87
C ASP A 161 11.83 2.90 13.70
N TYR A 162 11.39 1.80 13.09
CA TYR A 162 11.13 0.53 13.77
C TYR A 162 12.16 -0.55 13.45
N MET A 163 12.79 -0.48 12.27
CA MET A 163 13.81 -1.43 11.85
C MET A 163 14.86 -0.76 10.96
N PRO A 164 16.11 -1.24 10.99
CA PRO A 164 17.15 -0.69 10.12
C PRO A 164 16.84 -1.00 8.65
N VAL A 165 16.86 0.01 7.79
CA VAL A 165 16.70 -0.13 6.34
C VAL A 165 17.90 0.48 5.64
N GLU A 166 18.68 -0.34 4.93
CA GLU A 166 19.86 0.10 4.17
C GLU A 166 19.62 0.09 2.66
N ASN A 167 18.74 -0.78 2.18
CA ASN A 167 18.50 -0.96 0.75
C ASN A 167 16.99 -1.08 0.44
N LEU A 168 16.60 -0.56 -0.72
CA LEU A 168 15.26 -0.70 -1.28
C LEU A 168 15.40 -1.37 -2.64
N ASN A 169 14.72 -2.50 -2.86
CA ASN A 169 14.80 -3.23 -4.11
C ASN A 169 13.41 -3.53 -4.68
N ILE A 170 13.21 -3.25 -5.97
CA ILE A 170 12.04 -3.75 -6.71
C ILE A 170 12.49 -4.98 -7.49
N VAL A 171 11.78 -6.09 -7.33
CA VAL A 171 12.02 -7.31 -8.09
C VAL A 171 10.86 -7.51 -9.07
N TYR A 172 11.15 -7.32 -10.37
CA TYR A 172 10.23 -7.64 -11.45
C TYR A 172 10.45 -9.06 -11.93
N ALA A 173 9.36 -9.83 -12.04
CA ALA A 173 9.41 -11.19 -12.53
C ALA A 173 8.31 -11.46 -13.56
N ASP A 174 8.65 -12.29 -14.55
CA ASP A 174 7.70 -13.02 -15.38
C ASP A 174 8.07 -14.50 -15.40
N MET A 175 7.49 -15.29 -16.33
CA MET A 175 7.75 -16.73 -16.42
C MET A 175 9.14 -17.08 -16.95
N SER A 176 9.91 -16.10 -17.42
CA SER A 176 11.18 -16.30 -18.14
C SER A 176 12.35 -15.54 -17.49
N ASP A 177 12.08 -14.37 -16.94
CA ASP A 177 13.09 -13.45 -16.44
C ASP A 177 12.73 -12.90 -15.05
N ILE A 178 13.78 -12.67 -14.25
CA ILE A 178 13.72 -11.90 -13.01
C ILE A 178 14.76 -10.78 -13.11
N VAL A 179 14.35 -9.55 -12.82
CA VAL A 179 15.22 -8.37 -12.82
C VAL A 179 14.97 -7.53 -11.57
N THR A 180 16.05 -7.17 -10.89
CA THR A 180 16.03 -6.37 -9.67
C THR A 180 16.56 -4.97 -9.92
N TYR A 181 15.85 -3.96 -9.42
CA TYR A 181 16.29 -2.57 -9.39
C TYR A 181 16.55 -2.14 -7.95
N LYS A 182 17.73 -1.58 -7.70
CA LYS A 182 18.00 -0.85 -6.46
C LYS A 182 17.40 0.55 -6.56
N VAL A 183 16.57 0.90 -5.60
CA VAL A 183 15.90 2.20 -5.49
C VAL A 183 16.65 3.08 -4.51
N GLN A 184 16.76 4.36 -4.83
CA GLN A 184 17.33 5.35 -3.92
C GLN A 184 16.36 5.64 -2.79
N LYS A 185 16.87 5.60 -1.55
CA LYS A 185 16.15 6.04 -0.35
C LYS A 185 15.79 7.52 -0.46
N ARG A 186 14.60 7.87 0.01
CA ARG A 186 14.12 9.25 0.09
C ARG A 186 13.13 9.33 1.24
N ASP A 187 13.29 10.34 2.09
CA ASP A 187 12.28 10.67 3.10
C ASP A 187 11.03 11.20 2.41
N MET A 188 9.91 10.50 2.62
CA MET A 188 8.61 10.78 2.04
C MET A 188 7.64 11.41 3.04
N THR A 189 8.09 11.80 4.24
CA THR A 189 7.23 12.31 5.32
C THR A 189 6.33 13.45 4.84
N ASP A 190 6.92 14.51 4.27
CA ASP A 190 6.16 15.65 3.76
C ASP A 190 5.27 15.28 2.58
N TRP A 191 5.78 14.44 1.67
CA TRP A 191 5.01 13.99 0.52
C TRP A 191 3.77 13.20 0.96
N ILE A 192 3.92 12.26 1.90
CA ILE A 192 2.82 11.48 2.48
C ILE A 192 1.80 12.43 3.10
N LYS A 193 2.26 13.37 3.93
CA LYS A 193 1.39 14.34 4.61
C LYS A 193 0.61 15.18 3.61
N THR A 194 1.27 15.75 2.61
CA THR A 194 0.60 16.54 1.56
C THR A 194 -0.46 15.72 0.84
N ARG A 195 -0.13 14.49 0.44
CA ARG A 195 -1.05 13.61 -0.30
C ARG A 195 -2.29 13.27 0.50
N VAL A 196 -2.13 12.94 1.79
CA VAL A 196 -3.28 12.65 2.66
C VAL A 196 -4.09 13.92 2.90
N GLN A 197 -3.43 15.05 3.16
CA GLN A 197 -4.07 16.35 3.40
C GLN A 197 -4.92 16.78 2.19
N GLU A 198 -4.44 16.61 0.96
CA GLU A 198 -5.19 16.92 -0.25
C GLU A 198 -6.52 16.15 -0.33
N ILE A 199 -6.52 14.85 0.00
CA ILE A 199 -7.74 14.04 -0.02
C ILE A 199 -8.70 14.47 1.09
N GLU A 200 -8.19 14.72 2.30
CA GLU A 200 -9.01 15.14 3.44
C GLU A 200 -9.61 16.53 3.21
N THR A 201 -8.84 17.49 2.69
CA THR A 201 -9.35 18.80 2.29
C THR A 201 -10.40 18.67 1.18
N ALA A 202 -10.20 17.76 0.22
CA ALA A 202 -11.20 17.51 -0.83
C ALA A 202 -12.50 16.92 -0.28
N LYS A 203 -12.43 16.00 0.69
CA LYS A 203 -13.60 15.46 1.42
C LYS A 203 -14.34 16.57 2.17
N ASP A 204 -13.62 17.38 2.94
CA ASP A 204 -14.20 18.44 3.77
C ASP A 204 -14.83 19.56 2.93
N SER A 205 -14.21 19.91 1.78
CA SER A 205 -14.69 20.96 0.88
C SER A 205 -15.65 20.47 -0.22
N ASN A 206 -15.92 19.17 -0.27
CA ASN A 206 -16.70 18.52 -1.34
C ASN A 206 -16.18 18.86 -2.75
N THR A 207 -14.86 18.96 -2.89
CA THR A 207 -14.18 19.23 -4.17
C THR A 207 -13.59 17.95 -4.74
N ILE A 208 -13.47 17.88 -6.07
CA ILE A 208 -12.89 16.72 -6.76
C ILE A 208 -11.48 17.13 -7.26
N PRO A 209 -10.40 16.51 -6.74
CA PRO A 209 -9.04 16.73 -7.24
C PRO A 209 -8.95 16.45 -8.73
N LYS A 210 -8.00 17.06 -9.44
CA LYS A 210 -7.75 16.73 -10.85
C LYS A 210 -7.35 15.26 -11.01
N GLY A 211 -7.76 14.64 -12.11
CA GLY A 211 -7.33 13.29 -12.44
C GLY A 211 -5.86 13.27 -12.86
N GLU A 212 -5.10 12.33 -12.30
CA GLU A 212 -3.70 12.08 -12.69
C GLU A 212 -3.71 11.07 -13.85
N VAL A 213 -4.02 11.58 -15.05
CA VAL A 213 -4.21 10.74 -16.24
C VAL A 213 -2.92 10.00 -16.59
N SER A 214 -3.01 8.67 -16.67
CA SER A 214 -1.89 7.80 -17.00
C SER A 214 -2.37 6.51 -17.67
N GLY A 215 -1.44 5.68 -18.14
CA GLY A 215 -1.74 4.35 -18.65
C GLY A 215 -2.39 3.41 -17.62
N LEU A 216 -2.49 3.79 -16.34
CA LEU A 216 -3.24 3.05 -15.32
C LEU A 216 -4.75 3.32 -15.38
N CYS A 217 -5.18 4.39 -16.07
CA CYS A 217 -6.60 4.76 -16.14
C CYS A 217 -7.46 3.67 -16.80
N LYS A 218 -6.92 2.91 -17.76
CA LYS A 218 -7.63 1.77 -18.37
C LYS A 218 -8.05 0.70 -17.38
N TYR A 219 -7.30 0.55 -16.27
CA TYR A 219 -7.56 -0.39 -15.18
C TYR A 219 -8.32 0.27 -14.01
N CYS A 220 -8.77 1.51 -14.15
CA CYS A 220 -9.48 2.20 -13.09
C CYS A 220 -10.95 1.78 -13.07
N ARG A 221 -11.53 1.54 -11.89
CA ARG A 221 -12.95 1.17 -11.73
C ARG A 221 -13.87 2.37 -11.48
N TYR A 222 -13.44 3.56 -11.87
CA TYR A 222 -14.22 4.80 -11.74
C TYR A 222 -14.16 5.62 -13.03
N GLN A 223 -14.00 4.99 -14.20
CA GLN A 223 -13.73 5.72 -15.44
C GLN A 223 -14.91 6.58 -15.86
N THR A 224 -16.14 6.04 -15.80
CA THR A 224 -17.35 6.80 -16.15
C THR A 224 -17.49 8.00 -15.23
N ARG A 225 -17.37 7.78 -13.92
CA ARG A 225 -17.43 8.87 -12.93
C ARG A 225 -16.35 9.94 -13.14
N CYS A 226 -15.13 9.51 -13.44
CA CYS A 226 -13.99 10.39 -13.67
C CYS A 226 -14.12 11.19 -14.97
N PHE A 227 -14.67 10.56 -16.01
CA PHE A 227 -14.94 11.16 -17.32
C PHE A 227 -16.04 12.23 -17.22
N ASP A 228 -17.18 11.87 -16.63
CA ASP A 228 -18.34 12.77 -16.48
C ASP A 228 -18.04 14.00 -15.61
N ALA A 229 -17.18 13.84 -14.60
CA ALA A 229 -16.78 14.94 -13.71
C ALA A 229 -15.86 15.98 -14.38
N GLY A 230 -15.29 15.68 -15.56
CA GLY A 230 -14.30 16.54 -16.22
C GLY A 230 -12.95 16.61 -15.48
N ASP A 231 -11.94 17.23 -16.11
CA ASP A 231 -10.57 17.36 -15.56
C ASP A 231 -9.91 16.03 -15.13
N GLY A 232 -10.28 14.93 -15.80
CA GLY A 232 -9.78 13.59 -15.52
C GLY A 232 -9.61 12.77 -16.80
N LEU A 233 -10.20 11.57 -16.83
CA LEU A 233 -10.14 10.73 -18.02
C LEU A 233 -10.83 11.44 -19.20
N THR A 234 -10.13 11.58 -20.32
CA THR A 234 -10.66 12.18 -21.56
C THR A 234 -11.06 11.14 -22.61
N ASP A 235 -10.53 9.93 -22.48
CA ASP A 235 -10.84 8.83 -23.37
C ASP A 235 -12.18 8.18 -22.98
N LYS A 236 -12.80 7.50 -23.95
CA LYS A 236 -14.05 6.77 -23.71
C LYS A 236 -13.84 5.73 -22.57
N PRO A 237 -14.69 5.74 -21.53
CA PRO A 237 -14.63 4.74 -20.46
C PRO A 237 -14.67 3.31 -20.97
N LEU A 238 -13.80 2.47 -20.42
CA LEU A 238 -13.72 1.02 -20.63
C LEU A 238 -14.36 0.22 -19.49
N SER A 239 -14.97 0.92 -18.53
CA SER A 239 -15.78 0.34 -17.47
C SER A 239 -17.23 0.74 -17.61
N THR A 240 -18.11 -0.10 -17.07
CA THR A 240 -19.54 0.15 -16.99
C THR A 240 -19.98 0.16 -15.53
N PRO A 241 -20.82 1.11 -15.09
CA PRO A 241 -21.43 1.03 -13.77
C PRO A 241 -22.14 -0.32 -13.62
N LYS A 242 -21.98 -0.97 -12.46
CA LYS A 242 -22.73 -2.20 -12.18
C LYS A 242 -24.21 -1.89 -12.33
N SER A 243 -24.90 -2.63 -13.20
CA SER A 243 -26.35 -2.66 -13.15
C SER A 243 -26.72 -3.09 -11.74
N LYS A 244 -27.53 -2.30 -11.02
CA LYS A 244 -28.26 -2.84 -9.88
C LYS A 244 -29.02 -4.03 -10.45
N GLU A 245 -28.59 -5.25 -10.16
CA GLU A 245 -29.46 -6.39 -10.36
C GLU A 245 -30.80 -5.99 -9.73
N ALA A 246 -31.86 -6.05 -10.54
CA ALA A 246 -33.21 -5.87 -10.06
C ALA A 246 -33.33 -6.84 -8.89
N SER A 247 -33.44 -6.27 -7.69
CA SER A 247 -33.75 -7.01 -6.48
C SER A 247 -35.10 -7.67 -6.70
N GLU A 248 -35.09 -8.92 -7.14
CA GLU A 248 -36.16 -9.90 -6.90
C GLU A 248 -36.08 -10.40 -5.46
#